data_AF-A0A2G9N6K1-F1
#
_entry.id   AF-A0A2G9N6K1-F1
#
_cell.length_a   1.000
_cell.length_b   1.000
_cell.length_c   1.000
_cell.angle_alpha   90.00
_cell.angle_beta   90.00
_cell.angle_gamma   90.00
#
_symmetry.space_group_name_H-M   'P 1'
#
loop_
_entity.id
_entity.type
_entity.pdbx_description
1 polymer ?
#
loop_
_entity_poly.entity_id
_entity_poly.type
_entity_poly.pdbx_seq_one_letter_code
_entity_poly.pdbx_strand_id
1 'polypeptide(L)'
;MDFVMPKMVEGRLLKQSYTAQEIADMIAIADTSFINKETQGLICIGLKPKGKQQGLLKKHAYRYRWLQSAHMGRKDLPLSYFRERLDELGKKGLNKELKKLKDFKNGINSRKKEIVGEKPIDNETKALFGIMDVIGPLHDIRKELFMRTIYTADTCRAEIAKRNGYTKEQLSVFSAEDIHKLEQGKGMDKDHADNLLEVCVLYINNRKKVWEIHSGKEAEDIIRMELSVDTGGITEFKGMAASLGKARGRVKIINGTREMGKMEQGDVIVSSMTKPEFVVAIKKAVAIVTDEGGVTCHAAIVSRELKIPCIIGTKIATHLLKDGDIIEVDADKGVVRKIK
;
A
#
# COMPACT_ATOMS: atom_id res chain seq x y z
N MET A 1 -4.82 13.07 -3.98
CA MET A 1 -5.82 12.40 -3.12
C MET A 1 -5.34 12.38 -1.67
N ASP A 2 -4.09 11.97 -1.43
CA ASP A 2 -3.46 11.91 -0.09
C ASP A 2 -3.39 13.26 0.67
N PHE A 3 -3.51 14.39 -0.03
CA PHE A 3 -3.58 15.72 0.61
C PHE A 3 -5.00 16.27 0.82
N VAL A 4 -5.97 15.79 0.03
CA VAL A 4 -7.35 16.34 -0.02
C VAL A 4 -8.30 15.48 0.80
N MET A 5 -8.19 14.14 0.70
CA MET A 5 -9.03 13.21 1.46
C MET A 5 -8.88 13.41 2.98
N PRO A 6 -7.67 13.52 3.56
CA PRO A 6 -7.53 13.76 4.99
C PRO A 6 -8.16 15.08 5.43
N LYS A 7 -7.99 16.16 4.66
CA LYS A 7 -8.59 17.47 4.97
C LYS A 7 -10.12 17.49 4.83
N MET A 8 -10.67 16.70 3.90
CA MET A 8 -12.13 16.50 3.78
C MET A 8 -12.68 15.65 4.92
N VAL A 9 -12.02 14.54 5.27
CA VAL A 9 -12.43 13.63 6.36
C VAL A 9 -12.31 14.29 7.73
N GLU A 10 -11.37 15.22 7.92
CA GLU A 10 -11.25 16.05 9.12
C GLU A 10 -12.31 17.17 9.19
N GLY A 11 -13.24 17.26 8.23
CA GLY A 11 -14.28 18.27 8.19
C GLY A 11 -13.78 19.70 7.93
N ARG A 12 -12.47 19.90 7.71
CA ARG A 12 -11.87 21.24 7.54
C ARG A 12 -12.21 21.92 6.22
N LEU A 13 -12.78 21.17 5.27
CA LEU A 13 -13.25 21.65 3.97
C LEU A 13 -14.77 21.70 3.87
N LEU A 14 -15.49 21.28 4.92
CA LEU A 14 -16.94 21.18 4.93
C LEU A 14 -17.52 22.26 5.84
N LYS A 15 -18.47 23.06 5.33
CA LYS A 15 -19.12 24.13 6.11
C LYS A 15 -20.09 23.60 7.17
N GLN A 16 -20.48 22.33 7.07
CA GLN A 16 -21.38 21.64 7.99
C GLN A 16 -20.71 20.44 8.64
N SER A 17 -21.19 20.09 9.83
CA SER A 17 -20.69 18.94 10.58
C SER A 17 -21.25 17.63 10.01
N TYR A 18 -20.38 16.83 9.41
CA TYR A 18 -20.64 15.44 9.04
C TYR A 18 -19.85 14.52 9.96
N THR A 19 -20.41 13.35 10.24
CA THR A 19 -19.65 12.30 10.92
C THR A 19 -18.61 11.69 9.96
N ALA A 20 -17.54 11.12 10.50
CA ALA A 20 -16.55 10.42 9.68
C ALA A 20 -17.17 9.29 8.84
N GLN A 21 -18.21 8.62 9.36
CA GLN A 21 -18.94 7.56 8.67
C GLN A 21 -19.76 8.11 7.49
N GLU A 22 -20.44 9.25 7.68
CA GLU A 22 -21.19 9.91 6.60
C GLU A 22 -20.26 10.34 5.46
N ILE A 23 -19.10 10.94 5.80
CA ILE A 23 -18.10 11.32 4.79
C ILE A 23 -17.59 10.08 4.05
N ALA A 24 -17.30 8.99 4.78
CA ALA A 24 -16.84 7.73 4.20
C ALA A 24 -17.88 7.12 3.24
N ASP A 25 -19.15 7.14 3.61
CA ASP A 25 -20.25 6.66 2.75
C ASP A 25 -20.45 7.55 1.52
N MET A 26 -20.30 8.88 1.65
CA MET A 26 -20.41 9.82 0.53
C MET A 26 -19.27 9.68 -0.49
N ILE A 27 -18.06 9.34 -0.05
CA ILE A 27 -16.91 9.11 -0.95
C ILE A 27 -16.75 7.64 -1.38
N ALA A 28 -17.60 6.73 -0.87
CA ALA A 28 -17.54 5.32 -1.22
C ALA A 28 -17.86 5.11 -2.71
N ILE A 29 -17.08 4.26 -3.37
CA ILE A 29 -17.23 3.95 -4.79
C ILE A 29 -18.34 2.92 -4.96
N ALA A 30 -19.44 3.30 -5.61
CA ALA A 30 -20.54 2.39 -5.92
C ALA A 30 -20.23 1.46 -7.10
N ASP A 31 -19.24 1.81 -7.93
CA ASP A 31 -18.82 0.99 -9.06
C ASP A 31 -18.12 -0.29 -8.62
N THR A 32 -18.33 -1.35 -9.40
CA THR A 32 -17.70 -2.64 -9.14
C THR A 32 -16.22 -2.54 -9.48
N SER A 33 -15.37 -2.59 -8.45
CA SER A 33 -13.91 -2.62 -8.62
C SER A 33 -13.44 -3.80 -9.47
N PHE A 34 -12.27 -3.70 -10.11
CA PHE A 34 -11.72 -4.82 -10.89
C PHE A 34 -11.54 -6.10 -10.06
N ILE A 35 -11.25 -5.98 -8.75
CA ILE A 35 -11.19 -7.10 -7.80
C ILE A 35 -12.56 -7.77 -7.62
N ASN A 36 -13.61 -6.95 -7.47
CA ASN A 36 -14.97 -7.45 -7.32
C ASN A 36 -15.52 -8.02 -8.64
N LYS A 37 -15.15 -7.44 -9.79
CA LYS A 37 -15.45 -8.00 -11.12
C LYS A 37 -14.82 -9.38 -11.29
N GLU A 38 -13.58 -9.54 -10.83
CA GLU A 38 -12.90 -10.83 -10.85
C GLU A 38 -13.58 -11.84 -9.91
N THR A 39 -13.88 -11.43 -8.67
CA THR A 39 -14.54 -12.29 -7.68
C THR A 39 -15.92 -12.72 -8.16
N GLN A 40 -16.70 -11.80 -8.73
CA GLN A 40 -17.98 -12.09 -9.35
C GLN A 40 -17.83 -13.08 -10.52
N GLY A 41 -16.77 -12.95 -11.33
CA GLY A 41 -16.43 -13.91 -12.39
C GLY A 41 -16.21 -15.32 -11.86
N LEU A 42 -15.41 -15.48 -10.79
CA LEU A 42 -15.20 -16.77 -10.14
C LEU A 42 -16.50 -17.36 -9.60
N ILE A 43 -17.30 -16.57 -8.90
CA ILE A 43 -18.59 -17.03 -8.37
C ILE A 43 -19.51 -17.51 -9.51
N CYS A 44 -19.61 -16.73 -10.59
CA CYS A 44 -20.38 -17.12 -11.77
C CYS A 44 -19.90 -18.44 -12.38
N ILE A 45 -18.59 -18.72 -12.35
CA ILE A 45 -18.02 -19.99 -12.80
C ILE A 45 -18.42 -21.13 -11.86
N GLY A 46 -18.29 -20.95 -10.55
CA GLY A 46 -18.66 -21.96 -9.55
C GLY A 46 -20.14 -22.36 -9.59
N LEU A 47 -21.01 -21.43 -10.00
CA LEU A 47 -22.44 -21.68 -10.20
C LEU A 47 -22.77 -22.44 -11.50
N LYS A 48 -21.80 -22.66 -12.40
CA LYS A 48 -22.00 -23.48 -13.61
C LYS A 48 -21.86 -24.98 -13.30
N PRO A 49 -22.43 -25.87 -14.15
CA PRO A 49 -22.24 -27.32 -14.02
C PRO A 49 -20.75 -27.70 -14.04
N LYS A 50 -20.32 -28.63 -13.18
CA LYS A 50 -18.91 -29.03 -12.99
C LYS A 50 -18.15 -29.26 -14.30
N GLY A 51 -18.76 -29.94 -15.27
CA GLY A 51 -18.15 -30.23 -16.58
C GLY A 51 -17.79 -28.99 -17.42
N LYS A 52 -18.40 -27.82 -17.16
CA LYS A 52 -18.10 -26.55 -17.86
C LYS A 52 -17.16 -25.64 -17.08
N GLN A 53 -16.92 -25.89 -15.80
CA GLN A 53 -16.15 -25.00 -14.93
C GLN A 53 -14.68 -24.91 -15.35
N GLN A 54 -14.05 -26.04 -15.68
CA GLN A 54 -12.61 -26.10 -15.93
C GLN A 54 -12.16 -25.23 -17.11
N GLY A 55 -12.92 -25.25 -18.22
CA GLY A 55 -12.64 -24.41 -19.38
C GLY A 55 -12.82 -22.92 -19.10
N LEU A 56 -13.88 -22.57 -18.36
CA LEU A 56 -14.14 -21.17 -17.95
C LEU A 56 -13.09 -20.66 -16.96
N LEU A 57 -12.67 -21.50 -16.01
CA LEU A 57 -11.65 -21.15 -15.03
C LEU A 57 -10.29 -20.91 -15.69
N LYS A 58 -9.92 -21.68 -16.72
CA LYS A 58 -8.71 -21.42 -17.53
C LYS A 58 -8.78 -20.03 -18.20
N LYS A 59 -9.91 -19.69 -18.84
CA LYS A 59 -10.11 -18.38 -19.48
C LYS A 59 -10.06 -17.24 -18.45
N HIS A 60 -10.68 -17.45 -17.30
CA HIS A 60 -10.69 -16.49 -16.19
C HIS A 60 -9.28 -16.26 -15.63
N ALA A 61 -8.54 -17.34 -15.36
CA ALA A 61 -7.15 -17.26 -14.92
C ALA A 61 -6.30 -16.50 -15.94
N TYR A 62 -6.44 -16.78 -17.24
CA TYR A 62 -5.73 -16.01 -18.28
C TYR A 62 -6.04 -14.51 -18.21
N ARG A 63 -7.31 -14.15 -18.01
CA ARG A 63 -7.75 -12.76 -17.94
C ARG A 63 -7.24 -12.02 -16.72
N TYR A 64 -7.04 -12.69 -15.59
CA TYR A 64 -6.76 -12.06 -14.30
C TYR A 64 -5.42 -12.46 -13.65
N ARG A 65 -4.57 -13.24 -14.34
CA ARG A 65 -3.26 -13.67 -13.82
C ARG A 65 -2.33 -12.54 -13.38
N TRP A 66 -2.58 -11.31 -13.82
CA TRP A 66 -1.85 -10.09 -13.46
C TRP A 66 -2.28 -9.46 -12.13
N LEU A 67 -3.33 -9.95 -11.47
CA LEU A 67 -4.02 -9.32 -10.33
C LEU A 67 -3.16 -8.92 -9.13
N GLN A 68 -1.96 -9.46 -9.00
CA GLN A 68 -1.03 -9.13 -7.91
C GLN A 68 0.29 -8.55 -8.41
N SER A 69 0.34 -8.11 -9.67
CA SER A 69 1.48 -7.37 -10.22
C SER A 69 1.41 -5.93 -9.74
N ALA A 70 2.44 -5.46 -9.04
CA ALA A 70 2.47 -4.13 -8.42
C ALA A 70 3.89 -3.56 -8.49
N HIS A 71 4.23 -2.64 -7.59
CA HIS A 71 5.56 -2.00 -7.55
C HIS A 71 6.73 -2.99 -7.47
N MET A 72 6.51 -4.19 -6.94
CA MET A 72 7.51 -5.26 -6.84
C MET A 72 7.65 -6.11 -8.13
N GLY A 73 7.03 -5.69 -9.23
CA GLY A 73 7.12 -6.34 -10.54
C GLY A 73 5.98 -7.31 -10.85
N ARG A 74 6.19 -8.10 -11.91
CA ARG A 74 5.21 -9.08 -12.39
C ARG A 74 5.01 -10.21 -11.40
N LYS A 75 3.74 -10.48 -11.08
CA LYS A 75 3.31 -11.70 -10.40
C LYS A 75 2.34 -12.45 -11.29
N ASP A 76 2.74 -13.64 -11.70
CA ASP A 76 1.98 -14.48 -12.63
C ASP A 76 1.20 -15.54 -11.85
N LEU A 77 -0.09 -15.27 -11.62
CA LEU A 77 -0.92 -16.12 -10.78
C LEU A 77 -1.28 -17.42 -11.52
N PRO A 78 -0.93 -18.60 -10.95
CA PRO A 78 -1.22 -19.88 -11.59
C PRO A 78 -2.71 -20.22 -11.55
N LEU A 79 -3.14 -21.18 -12.37
CA LEU A 79 -4.51 -21.68 -12.33
C LEU A 79 -4.92 -22.24 -10.96
N SER A 80 -3.97 -22.80 -10.18
CA SER A 80 -4.22 -23.27 -8.81
C SER A 80 -4.72 -22.16 -7.89
N TYR A 81 -4.17 -20.96 -7.97
CA TYR A 81 -4.62 -19.81 -7.19
C TYR A 81 -6.12 -19.52 -7.38
N PHE A 82 -6.59 -19.56 -8.63
CA PHE A 82 -8.01 -19.32 -8.94
C PHE A 82 -8.90 -20.50 -8.53
N ARG A 83 -8.39 -21.73 -8.55
CA ARG A 83 -9.10 -22.91 -8.02
C ARG A 83 -9.28 -22.80 -6.50
N GLU A 84 -8.20 -22.55 -5.78
CA GLU A 84 -8.21 -22.39 -4.33
C GLU A 84 -9.18 -21.28 -3.91
N ARG A 85 -9.15 -20.12 -4.59
CA ARG A 85 -10.10 -19.04 -4.34
C ARG A 85 -11.55 -19.43 -4.64
N LEU A 86 -11.78 -20.20 -5.70
CA LEU A 86 -13.13 -20.69 -6.00
C LEU A 86 -13.63 -21.65 -4.91
N ASP A 87 -12.77 -22.54 -4.42
CA ASP A 87 -13.09 -23.47 -3.34
C ASP A 87 -13.37 -22.73 -2.02
N GLU A 88 -12.58 -21.70 -1.70
CA GLU A 88 -12.82 -20.82 -0.54
C GLU A 88 -14.17 -20.09 -0.62
N LEU A 89 -14.49 -19.53 -1.80
CA LEU A 89 -15.79 -18.90 -2.04
C LEU A 89 -16.93 -19.93 -1.96
N GLY A 90 -16.69 -21.15 -2.45
CA GLY A 90 -17.60 -22.29 -2.35
C GLY A 90 -17.95 -22.62 -0.89
N LYS A 91 -16.95 -22.71 -0.02
CA LYS A 91 -17.12 -22.94 1.43
C LYS A 91 -17.94 -21.85 2.12
N LYS A 92 -17.84 -20.60 1.65
CA LYS A 92 -18.62 -19.45 2.17
C LYS A 92 -20.05 -19.39 1.60
N GLY A 93 -20.34 -20.16 0.56
CA GLY A 93 -21.61 -20.20 -0.16
C GLY A 93 -21.65 -19.19 -1.31
N LEU A 94 -21.54 -19.67 -2.55
CA LEU A 94 -21.44 -18.84 -3.75
C LEU A 94 -22.60 -17.84 -3.92
N ASN A 95 -23.85 -18.28 -3.73
CA ASN A 95 -25.02 -17.41 -3.83
C ASN A 95 -25.04 -16.34 -2.72
N LYS A 96 -24.56 -16.69 -1.52
CA LYS A 96 -24.44 -15.76 -0.39
C LYS A 96 -23.41 -14.67 -0.69
N GLU A 97 -22.24 -15.05 -1.20
CA GLU A 97 -21.19 -14.11 -1.59
C GLU A 97 -21.61 -13.23 -2.77
N LEU A 98 -22.32 -13.79 -3.76
CA LEU A 98 -22.87 -12.99 -4.87
C LEU A 98 -23.89 -11.95 -4.37
N LYS A 99 -24.76 -12.35 -3.43
CA LYS A 99 -25.72 -11.45 -2.81
C LYS A 99 -25.01 -10.34 -2.05
N LYS A 100 -24.00 -10.65 -1.23
CA LYS A 100 -23.18 -9.64 -0.52
C LYS A 100 -22.59 -8.58 -1.46
N LEU A 101 -22.04 -9.00 -2.61
CA LEU A 101 -21.50 -8.04 -3.60
C LEU A 101 -22.57 -7.10 -4.16
N LYS A 102 -23.77 -7.62 -4.43
CA LYS A 102 -24.91 -6.81 -4.91
C LYS A 102 -25.43 -5.88 -3.82
N ASP A 103 -25.62 -6.40 -2.61
CA ASP A 103 -26.12 -5.66 -1.46
C ASP A 103 -25.16 -4.56 -1.04
N PHE A 104 -23.85 -4.78 -1.11
CA PHE A 104 -22.83 -3.76 -0.86
C PHE A 104 -22.97 -2.57 -1.83
N LYS A 105 -23.07 -2.84 -3.13
CA LYS A 105 -23.27 -1.82 -4.16
C LYS A 105 -24.56 -1.02 -3.95
N ASN A 106 -25.66 -1.73 -3.72
CA ASN A 106 -26.96 -1.09 -3.50
C ASN A 106 -26.97 -0.28 -2.20
N GLY A 107 -26.34 -0.81 -1.15
CA GLY A 107 -26.24 -0.15 0.16
C GLY A 107 -25.48 1.18 0.10
N ILE A 108 -24.40 1.28 -0.68
CA ILE A 108 -23.68 2.56 -0.86
C ILE A 108 -24.63 3.61 -1.47
N ASN A 109 -25.31 3.28 -2.55
CA ASN A 109 -26.22 4.22 -3.22
C ASN A 109 -27.39 4.64 -2.33
N SER A 110 -27.92 3.72 -1.52
CA SER A 110 -28.99 4.03 -0.56
C SER A 110 -28.50 4.98 0.53
N ARG A 111 -27.33 4.69 1.16
CA ARG A 111 -26.76 5.55 2.22
C ARG A 111 -26.41 6.95 1.72
N LYS A 112 -25.86 7.08 0.50
CA LYS A 112 -25.64 8.39 -0.11
C LYS A 112 -26.93 9.20 -0.25
N LYS A 113 -28.02 8.56 -0.68
CA LYS A 113 -29.33 9.23 -0.81
C LYS A 113 -29.92 9.64 0.53
N GLU A 114 -29.78 8.79 1.55
CA GLU A 114 -30.21 9.06 2.93
C GLU A 114 -29.49 10.28 3.50
N ILE A 115 -28.16 10.33 3.40
CA ILE A 115 -27.35 11.48 3.87
C ILE A 115 -27.75 12.78 3.17
N VAL A 116 -27.98 12.74 1.85
CA VAL A 116 -28.42 13.91 1.07
C VAL A 116 -29.85 14.33 1.42
N GLY A 117 -30.70 13.39 1.83
CA GLY A 117 -32.09 13.65 2.21
C GLY A 117 -32.24 14.19 3.64
N GLU A 118 -31.40 13.75 4.57
CA GLU A 118 -31.44 14.15 5.98
C GLU A 118 -30.79 15.52 6.24
N LYS A 119 -29.77 15.89 5.45
CA LYS A 119 -28.97 17.09 5.69
C LYS A 119 -28.86 17.96 4.44
N PRO A 120 -29.21 19.26 4.50
CA PRO A 120 -29.07 20.15 3.36
C PRO A 120 -27.59 20.38 3.03
N ILE A 121 -27.09 19.76 1.96
CA ILE A 121 -25.70 19.89 1.52
C ILE A 121 -25.52 21.19 0.75
N ASP A 122 -24.59 22.05 1.18
CA ASP A 122 -24.25 23.28 0.47
C ASP A 122 -23.59 22.99 -0.90
N ASN A 123 -23.62 23.96 -1.82
CA ASN A 123 -23.14 23.76 -3.19
C ASN A 123 -21.66 23.38 -3.29
N GLU A 124 -20.82 23.87 -2.37
CA GLU A 124 -19.38 23.60 -2.36
C GLU A 124 -19.12 22.15 -1.90
N THR A 125 -19.74 21.73 -0.80
CA THR A 125 -19.68 20.34 -0.33
C THR A 125 -20.24 19.37 -1.36
N LYS A 126 -21.35 19.73 -2.03
CA LYS A 126 -21.95 18.92 -3.09
C LYS A 126 -21.01 18.79 -4.29
N ALA A 127 -20.33 19.86 -4.67
CA ALA A 127 -19.32 19.82 -5.74
C ALA A 127 -18.14 18.92 -5.36
N LEU A 128 -17.65 19.00 -4.12
CA LEU A 128 -16.58 18.12 -3.62
C LEU A 128 -16.97 16.65 -3.68
N PHE A 129 -18.17 16.27 -3.22
CA PHE A 129 -18.65 14.88 -3.34
C PHE A 129 -18.80 14.45 -4.80
N GLY A 130 -19.32 15.31 -5.67
CA GLY A 130 -19.41 15.04 -7.11
C GLY A 130 -18.04 14.80 -7.76
N ILE A 131 -17.01 15.56 -7.37
CA ILE A 131 -15.63 15.31 -7.81
C ILE A 131 -15.14 13.94 -7.33
N MET A 132 -15.44 13.57 -6.08
CA MET A 132 -15.04 12.27 -5.53
C MET A 132 -15.72 11.09 -6.23
N ASP A 133 -16.98 11.24 -6.67
CA ASP A 133 -17.70 10.25 -7.47
C ASP A 133 -17.04 10.00 -8.84
N VAL A 134 -16.30 10.97 -9.38
CA VAL A 134 -15.53 10.82 -10.61
C VAL A 134 -14.13 10.27 -10.34
N ILE A 135 -13.43 10.82 -9.35
CA ILE A 135 -12.04 10.43 -9.04
C ILE A 135 -11.97 8.99 -8.52
N GLY A 136 -12.94 8.57 -7.71
CA GLY A 136 -12.96 7.22 -7.12
C GLY A 136 -12.87 6.10 -8.16
N PRO A 137 -13.80 6.00 -9.12
CA PRO A 137 -13.73 5.04 -10.22
C PRO A 137 -12.47 5.19 -11.08
N LEU A 138 -12.05 6.41 -11.39
CA LEU A 138 -10.81 6.65 -12.15
C LEU A 138 -9.58 6.09 -11.44
N HIS A 139 -9.55 6.17 -10.11
CA HIS A 139 -8.45 5.62 -9.32
C HIS A 139 -8.40 4.09 -9.38
N ASP A 140 -9.55 3.40 -9.35
CA ASP A 140 -9.64 1.95 -9.52
C ASP A 140 -9.18 1.53 -10.94
N ILE A 141 -9.65 2.24 -11.97
CA ILE A 141 -9.26 2.01 -13.37
C ILE A 141 -7.75 2.24 -13.55
N ARG A 142 -7.22 3.34 -13.02
CA ARG A 142 -5.79 3.65 -13.07
C ARG A 142 -4.97 2.54 -12.42
N LYS A 143 -5.40 2.01 -11.27
CA LYS A 143 -4.76 0.86 -10.62
C LYS A 143 -4.81 -0.39 -11.50
N GLU A 144 -5.96 -0.75 -12.05
CA GLU A 144 -6.08 -1.88 -12.97
C GLU A 144 -5.11 -1.75 -14.16
N LEU A 145 -5.12 -0.60 -14.83
CA LEU A 145 -4.24 -0.33 -15.98
C LEU A 145 -2.77 -0.40 -15.57
N PHE A 146 -2.41 0.22 -14.44
CA PHE A 146 -1.05 0.17 -13.91
C PHE A 146 -0.58 -1.27 -13.70
N MET A 147 -1.36 -2.10 -13.03
CA MET A 147 -0.99 -3.50 -12.74
C MET A 147 -0.86 -4.34 -14.02
N ARG A 148 -1.77 -4.14 -14.99
CA ARG A 148 -1.70 -4.80 -16.30
C ARG A 148 -0.48 -4.36 -17.11
N THR A 149 -0.15 -3.06 -17.07
CA THR A 149 1.04 -2.51 -17.71
C THR A 149 2.30 -3.10 -17.11
N ILE A 150 2.42 -3.13 -15.78
CA ILE A 150 3.56 -3.77 -15.11
C ILE A 150 3.68 -5.23 -15.53
N TYR A 151 2.59 -6.00 -15.48
CA TYR A 151 2.60 -7.41 -15.87
C TYR A 151 3.10 -7.63 -17.31
N THR A 152 2.69 -6.77 -18.23
CA THR A 152 3.02 -6.91 -19.66
C THR A 152 4.43 -6.40 -19.94
N ALA A 153 4.76 -5.19 -19.48
CA ALA A 153 6.06 -4.54 -19.68
C ALA A 153 7.21 -5.35 -19.06
N ASP A 154 6.96 -6.04 -17.95
CA ASP A 154 7.95 -6.91 -17.32
C ASP A 154 8.42 -8.06 -18.22
N THR A 155 7.55 -8.55 -19.13
CA THR A 155 7.95 -9.54 -20.15
C THR A 155 8.95 -8.94 -21.14
N CYS A 156 8.67 -7.73 -21.61
CA CYS A 156 9.57 -6.99 -22.50
C CYS A 156 10.90 -6.68 -21.79
N ARG A 157 10.84 -6.23 -20.52
CA ARG A 157 12.03 -5.98 -19.71
C ARG A 157 12.89 -7.23 -19.56
N ALA A 158 12.30 -8.37 -19.21
CA ALA A 158 13.06 -9.61 -19.07
C ALA A 158 13.79 -10.00 -20.36
N GLU A 159 13.14 -9.81 -21.52
CA GLU A 159 13.75 -10.11 -22.82
C GLU A 159 14.84 -9.10 -23.20
N ILE A 160 14.62 -7.80 -22.95
CA ILE A 160 15.64 -6.75 -23.16
C ILE A 160 16.86 -7.02 -22.28
N ALA A 161 16.64 -7.34 -21.00
CA ALA A 161 17.70 -7.64 -20.05
C ALA A 161 18.55 -8.82 -20.54
N LYS A 162 17.88 -9.93 -20.92
CA LYS A 162 18.53 -11.13 -21.44
C LYS A 162 19.39 -10.86 -22.68
N ARG A 163 18.87 -10.10 -23.65
CA ARG A 163 19.60 -9.79 -24.91
C ARG A 163 20.83 -8.92 -24.70
N ASN A 164 20.82 -8.10 -23.65
CA ASN A 164 21.87 -7.14 -23.36
C ASN A 164 22.76 -7.56 -22.17
N GLY A 165 22.56 -8.77 -21.63
CA GLY A 165 23.37 -9.31 -20.54
C GLY A 165 23.13 -8.67 -19.16
N TYR A 166 21.97 -8.07 -18.92
CA TYR A 166 21.55 -7.58 -17.60
C TYR A 166 20.66 -8.60 -16.89
N THR A 167 20.60 -8.52 -15.57
CA THR A 167 19.52 -9.16 -14.80
C THR A 167 18.21 -8.38 -14.99
N LYS A 168 17.10 -9.04 -14.67
CA LYS A 168 15.77 -8.40 -14.73
C LYS A 168 15.68 -7.26 -13.72
N GLU A 169 16.29 -7.45 -12.55
CA GLU A 169 16.37 -6.49 -11.46
C GLU A 169 17.19 -5.27 -11.91
N GLN A 170 18.37 -5.46 -12.51
CA GLN A 170 19.20 -4.37 -13.04
C GLN A 170 18.43 -3.54 -14.07
N LEU A 171 17.68 -4.16 -14.98
CA LEU A 171 16.90 -3.41 -15.96
C LEU A 171 15.71 -2.65 -15.34
N SER A 172 15.36 -2.92 -14.08
CA SER A 172 14.24 -2.24 -13.41
C SER A 172 14.56 -0.80 -12.99
N VAL A 173 15.84 -0.44 -12.88
CA VAL A 173 16.29 0.94 -12.56
C VAL A 173 16.49 1.81 -13.80
N PHE A 174 16.40 1.23 -15.00
CA PHE A 174 16.58 1.98 -16.25
C PHE A 174 15.39 2.91 -16.49
N SER A 175 15.69 4.19 -16.73
CA SER A 175 14.72 5.14 -17.25
C SER A 175 14.42 4.87 -18.74
N ALA A 176 13.40 5.54 -19.29
CA ALA A 176 13.13 5.48 -20.72
C ALA A 176 14.32 5.95 -21.57
N GLU A 177 15.09 6.92 -21.07
CA GLU A 177 16.30 7.41 -21.73
C GLU A 177 17.42 6.38 -21.68
N ASP A 178 17.60 5.68 -20.55
CA ASP A 178 18.62 4.63 -20.42
C ASP A 178 18.32 3.45 -21.35
N ILE A 179 17.05 3.09 -21.52
CA ILE A 179 16.64 2.09 -22.52
C ILE A 179 16.99 2.56 -23.94
N HIS A 180 16.76 3.84 -24.27
CA HIS A 180 17.14 4.37 -25.57
C HIS A 180 18.66 4.38 -25.80
N LYS A 181 19.46 4.72 -24.79
CA LYS A 181 20.92 4.64 -24.84
C LYS A 181 21.40 3.19 -25.00
N LEU A 182 20.74 2.25 -24.30
CA LEU A 182 21.01 0.82 -24.42
C LEU A 182 20.81 0.31 -25.85
N GLU A 183 19.74 0.74 -26.54
CA GLU A 183 19.49 0.40 -27.96
C GLU A 183 20.62 0.90 -28.89
N GLN A 184 21.30 1.98 -28.52
CA GLN A 184 22.45 2.52 -29.25
C GLN A 184 23.79 1.87 -28.88
N GLY A 185 23.76 0.80 -28.07
CA GLY A 185 24.97 0.13 -27.56
C GLY A 185 25.67 0.87 -26.41
N LYS A 186 25.04 1.89 -25.82
CA LYS A 186 25.56 2.68 -24.71
C LYS A 186 24.78 2.40 -23.42
N GLY A 187 24.68 1.13 -23.07
CA GLY A 187 24.01 0.70 -21.83
C GLY A 187 24.68 1.24 -20.57
N MET A 188 23.91 1.32 -19.49
CA MET A 188 24.40 1.68 -18.16
C MET A 188 25.41 0.65 -17.65
N ASP A 189 26.43 1.10 -16.94
CA ASP A 189 27.32 0.17 -16.24
C ASP A 189 26.55 -0.72 -15.23
N LYS A 190 26.93 -2.00 -15.14
CA LYS A 190 26.19 -2.97 -14.31
C LYS A 190 26.39 -2.74 -12.82
N ASP A 191 27.60 -2.35 -12.41
CA ASP A 191 27.87 -2.04 -11.01
C ASP A 191 27.11 -0.77 -10.60
N HIS A 192 26.97 0.20 -11.51
CA HIS A 192 26.10 1.34 -11.29
C HIS A 192 24.62 0.94 -11.16
N ALA A 193 24.12 0.04 -12.01
CA ALA A 193 22.76 -0.47 -11.90
C ALA A 193 22.49 -1.22 -10.58
N ASP A 194 23.47 -1.99 -10.09
CA ASP A 194 23.38 -2.69 -8.82
C ASP A 194 23.41 -1.70 -7.64
N ASN A 195 24.26 -0.68 -7.67
CA ASN A 195 24.26 0.39 -6.67
C ASN A 195 22.91 1.12 -6.58
N LEU A 196 22.25 1.38 -7.72
CA LEU A 196 20.92 1.98 -7.77
C LEU A 196 19.83 1.10 -7.18
N LEU A 197 19.97 -0.23 -7.25
CA LEU A 197 19.05 -1.18 -6.63
C LEU A 197 19.20 -1.22 -5.11
N GLU A 198 20.40 -0.99 -4.59
CA GLU A 198 20.67 -0.95 -3.15
C GLU A 198 20.22 0.36 -2.52
N VAL A 199 20.66 1.49 -3.09
CA VAL A 199 20.36 2.82 -2.57
C VAL A 199 20.32 3.84 -3.69
N CYS A 200 19.23 4.60 -3.77
CA CYS A 200 19.12 5.71 -4.70
C CYS A 200 18.47 6.93 -4.04
N VAL A 201 18.95 8.11 -4.40
CA VAL A 201 18.34 9.39 -4.03
C VAL A 201 17.94 10.10 -5.31
N LEU A 202 16.65 10.40 -5.43
CA LEU A 202 16.12 11.25 -6.48
C LEU A 202 16.01 12.68 -5.95
N TYR A 203 16.87 13.57 -6.41
CA TYR A 203 16.80 14.99 -6.09
C TYR A 203 15.99 15.72 -7.17
N ILE A 204 14.91 16.38 -6.74
CA ILE A 204 13.96 17.05 -7.64
C ILE A 204 14.08 18.56 -7.48
N ASN A 205 14.72 19.24 -8.43
CA ASN A 205 14.75 20.69 -8.45
C ASN A 205 13.62 21.26 -9.30
N ASN A 206 12.49 21.58 -8.65
CA ASN A 206 11.30 22.13 -9.31
C ASN A 206 11.56 23.44 -10.09
N ARG A 207 12.59 24.21 -9.76
CA ARG A 207 12.92 25.46 -10.47
C ARG A 207 13.74 25.22 -11.73
N LYS A 208 14.66 24.25 -11.70
CA LYS A 208 15.54 23.95 -12.83
C LYS A 208 15.01 22.83 -13.74
N LYS A 209 13.92 22.14 -13.35
CA LYS A 209 13.42 20.92 -14.01
C LYS A 209 14.49 19.84 -14.16
N VAL A 210 15.46 19.83 -13.26
CA VAL A 210 16.54 18.83 -13.23
C VAL A 210 16.17 17.76 -12.22
N TRP A 211 16.32 16.51 -12.66
CA TRP A 211 16.18 15.31 -11.86
C TRP A 211 17.58 14.71 -11.76
N GLU A 212 18.17 14.77 -10.58
CA GLU A 212 19.49 14.15 -10.32
C GLU A 212 19.25 12.83 -9.58
N ILE A 213 19.89 11.77 -10.05
CA ILE A 213 19.83 10.45 -9.43
C ILE A 213 21.22 10.15 -8.90
N HIS A 214 21.33 10.05 -7.58
CA HIS A 214 22.55 9.62 -6.90
C HIS A 214 22.40 8.16 -6.47
N SER A 215 23.52 7.44 -6.41
CA SER A 215 23.57 6.02 -6.02
C SER A 215 24.80 5.70 -5.16
N GLY A 216 24.80 4.55 -4.49
CA GLY A 216 25.92 4.12 -3.66
C GLY A 216 26.27 5.14 -2.57
N LYS A 217 27.57 5.37 -2.34
CA LYS A 217 28.05 6.23 -1.25
C LYS A 217 27.53 7.67 -1.32
N GLU A 218 27.41 8.26 -2.51
CA GLU A 218 26.90 9.62 -2.65
C GLU A 218 25.43 9.71 -2.20
N ALA A 219 24.61 8.72 -2.57
CA ALA A 219 23.23 8.63 -2.10
C ALA A 219 23.16 8.44 -0.58
N GLU A 220 24.02 7.59 -0.01
CA GLU A 220 24.11 7.41 1.44
C GLU A 220 24.52 8.70 2.17
N ASP A 221 25.47 9.46 1.61
CA ASP A 221 25.93 10.72 2.19
C ASP A 221 24.83 11.79 2.12
N ILE A 222 24.07 11.87 1.03
CA ILE A 222 22.91 12.77 0.91
C ILE A 222 21.81 12.35 1.90
N ILE A 223 21.46 11.06 1.96
CA ILE A 223 20.51 10.53 2.95
C ILE A 223 20.99 10.91 4.34
N ARG A 224 22.27 10.71 4.64
CA ARG A 224 22.84 11.06 5.93
C ARG A 224 22.70 12.56 6.17
N MET A 225 23.09 13.43 5.25
CA MET A 225 23.04 14.88 5.46
C MET A 225 21.61 15.43 5.60
N GLU A 226 20.71 15.03 4.71
CA GLU A 226 19.34 15.56 4.63
C GLU A 226 18.40 14.94 5.68
N LEU A 227 18.65 13.69 6.07
CA LEU A 227 17.89 12.97 7.10
C LEU A 227 18.66 12.89 8.43
N SER A 228 19.80 13.59 8.58
CA SER A 228 20.48 13.73 9.87
C SER A 228 19.59 14.51 10.82
N VAL A 229 18.80 13.77 11.58
CA VAL A 229 18.21 14.26 12.81
C VAL A 229 19.29 14.13 13.88
N ASP A 230 19.62 15.23 14.55
CA ASP A 230 20.41 15.15 15.78
C ASP A 230 19.62 14.32 16.80
N THR A 231 20.04 13.06 16.92
CA THR A 231 19.43 12.05 17.78
C THR A 231 20.19 11.90 19.10
N GLY A 232 21.23 12.71 19.31
CA GLY A 232 22.09 12.69 20.48
C GLY A 232 21.28 12.90 21.77
N GLY A 233 21.18 11.85 22.59
CA GLY A 233 20.55 11.92 23.90
C GLY A 233 19.01 11.90 23.90
N ILE A 234 18.35 11.73 22.75
CA ILE A 234 16.89 11.60 22.70
C ILE A 234 16.50 10.21 23.22
N THR A 235 15.86 10.15 24.39
CA THR A 235 15.33 8.90 24.96
C THR A 235 13.81 8.82 24.88
N GLU A 236 13.14 9.93 24.56
CA GLU A 236 11.69 10.02 24.39
C GLU A 236 11.37 10.81 23.13
N PHE A 237 10.44 10.30 22.33
CA PHE A 237 9.93 11.00 21.15
C PHE A 237 8.45 10.72 20.96
N LYS A 238 7.80 11.52 20.09
CA LYS A 238 6.35 11.51 19.91
C LYS A 238 5.96 11.17 18.48
N GLY A 239 4.74 10.67 18.35
CA GLY A 239 4.03 10.54 17.08
C GLY A 239 2.53 10.67 17.29
N MET A 240 1.78 10.35 16.25
CA MET A 240 0.32 10.33 16.29
C MET A 240 -0.17 8.95 16.74
N ALA A 241 -1.04 8.91 17.73
CA ALA A 241 -1.69 7.69 18.17
C ALA A 241 -2.65 7.16 17.09
N ALA A 242 -2.40 5.95 16.61
CA ALA A 242 -3.27 5.27 15.64
C ALA A 242 -4.19 4.25 16.32
N SER A 243 -3.64 3.48 17.27
CA SER A 243 -4.36 2.48 18.06
C SER A 243 -3.88 2.56 19.51
N LEU A 244 -4.84 2.69 20.44
CA LEU A 244 -4.58 2.99 21.85
C LEU A 244 -3.98 1.79 22.61
N GLY A 245 -3.47 2.06 23.81
CA GLY A 245 -2.87 1.08 24.69
C GLY A 245 -1.37 1.28 24.90
N LYS A 246 -0.80 0.40 25.74
CA LYS A 246 0.60 0.46 26.13
C LYS A 246 1.25 -0.89 26.04
N ALA A 247 2.48 -0.91 25.56
CA ALA A 247 3.26 -2.13 25.45
C ALA A 247 4.75 -1.84 25.58
N ARG A 248 5.50 -2.86 26.00
CA ARG A 248 6.95 -2.86 26.04
C ARG A 248 7.45 -4.06 25.27
N GLY A 249 8.54 -3.87 24.52
CA GLY A 249 9.13 -4.96 23.77
C GLY A 249 10.44 -4.57 23.12
N ARG A 250 11.07 -5.57 22.51
CA ARG A 250 12.33 -5.42 21.79
C ARG A 250 12.06 -4.89 20.39
N VAL A 251 12.79 -3.87 19.98
CA VAL A 251 12.71 -3.28 18.65
C VAL A 251 13.20 -4.27 17.61
N LYS A 252 12.40 -4.43 16.56
CA LYS A 252 12.81 -5.02 15.28
C LYS A 252 12.49 -4.03 14.17
N ILE A 253 13.53 -3.59 13.47
CA ILE A 253 13.43 -2.73 12.30
C ILE A 253 13.08 -3.61 11.09
N ILE A 254 11.92 -3.36 10.50
CA ILE A 254 11.39 -4.12 9.36
C ILE A 254 11.19 -3.17 8.17
N ASN A 255 12.15 -3.14 7.25
CA ASN A 255 12.11 -2.32 6.03
C ASN A 255 11.51 -3.07 4.84
N GLY A 256 11.48 -4.41 4.90
CA GLY A 256 10.98 -5.24 3.81
C GLY A 256 10.54 -6.64 4.24
N THR A 257 9.89 -7.34 3.30
CA THR A 257 9.35 -8.69 3.53
C THR A 257 10.42 -9.72 3.89
N ARG A 258 11.67 -9.54 3.41
CA ARG A 258 12.80 -10.43 3.73
C ARG A 258 13.20 -10.38 5.21
N GLU A 259 12.86 -9.29 5.91
CA GLU A 259 13.23 -9.08 7.31
C GLU A 259 12.16 -9.55 8.29
N MET A 260 10.98 -9.96 7.82
CA MET A 260 9.89 -10.43 8.69
C MET A 260 10.27 -11.65 9.53
N GLY A 261 11.26 -12.43 9.10
CA GLY A 261 11.81 -13.55 9.85
C GLY A 261 12.50 -13.15 11.16
N LYS A 262 12.91 -11.88 11.31
CA LYS A 262 13.53 -11.34 12.53
C LYS A 262 12.57 -11.25 13.71
N MET A 263 11.25 -11.26 13.45
CA MET A 263 10.21 -11.04 14.45
C MET A 263 9.93 -12.28 15.29
N GLU A 264 10.03 -12.10 16.60
CA GLU A 264 9.57 -13.03 17.62
C GLU A 264 8.29 -12.50 18.29
N GLN A 265 7.59 -13.40 19.00
CA GLN A 265 6.40 -13.00 19.74
C GLN A 265 6.81 -12.08 20.89
N GLY A 266 6.23 -10.88 20.99
CA GLY A 266 6.62 -9.91 22.02
C GLY A 266 7.45 -8.73 21.52
N ASP A 267 7.85 -8.74 20.25
CA ASP A 267 8.67 -7.67 19.67
C ASP A 267 7.82 -6.44 19.27
N VAL A 268 8.48 -5.28 19.16
CA VAL A 268 7.90 -4.05 18.62
C VAL A 268 8.41 -3.84 17.20
N ILE A 269 7.48 -3.69 16.26
CA ILE A 269 7.84 -3.34 14.88
C ILE A 269 8.18 -1.86 14.83
N VAL A 270 9.36 -1.55 14.31
CA VAL A 270 9.75 -0.21 13.90
C VAL A 270 9.98 -0.22 12.38
N SER A 271 9.41 0.74 11.66
CA SER A 271 9.52 0.78 10.19
C SER A 271 9.25 2.19 9.66
N SER A 272 9.78 2.56 8.50
CA SER A 272 9.38 3.82 7.86
C SER A 272 7.86 3.80 7.56
N MET A 273 7.37 2.71 6.96
CA MET A 273 5.93 2.48 6.71
C MET A 273 5.62 0.98 6.62
N THR A 274 4.56 0.52 7.28
CA THR A 274 4.11 -0.88 7.14
C THR A 274 3.43 -1.14 5.80
N LYS A 275 3.59 -2.35 5.26
CA LYS A 275 2.94 -2.79 4.03
C LYS A 275 1.98 -3.97 4.29
N PRO A 276 0.97 -4.23 3.43
CA PRO A 276 0.05 -5.36 3.57
C PRO A 276 0.72 -6.73 3.73
N GLU A 277 1.93 -6.88 3.23
CA GLU A 277 2.70 -8.12 3.34
C GLU A 277 3.20 -8.37 4.77
N PHE A 278 3.23 -7.36 5.65
CA PHE A 278 3.79 -7.45 7.00
C PHE A 278 2.83 -8.12 8.00
N VAL A 279 1.66 -8.60 7.56
CA VAL A 279 0.63 -9.21 8.43
C VAL A 279 1.20 -10.31 9.33
N VAL A 280 2.14 -11.13 8.84
CA VAL A 280 2.76 -12.20 9.65
C VAL A 280 3.62 -11.61 10.77
N ALA A 281 4.40 -10.56 10.48
CA ALA A 281 5.19 -9.84 11.48
C ALA A 281 4.28 -9.14 12.49
N ILE A 282 3.24 -8.44 12.00
CA ILE A 282 2.29 -7.68 12.82
C ILE A 282 1.59 -8.59 13.84
N LYS A 283 1.22 -9.81 13.46
CA LYS A 283 0.59 -10.78 14.38
C LYS A 283 1.47 -11.17 15.57
N LYS A 284 2.80 -11.07 15.45
CA LYS A 284 3.74 -11.36 16.53
C LYS A 284 4.05 -10.14 17.40
N ALA A 285 3.73 -8.94 16.89
CA ALA A 285 4.13 -7.69 17.49
C ALA A 285 3.23 -7.32 18.69
N VAL A 286 3.84 -6.74 19.72
CA VAL A 286 3.11 -6.15 20.86
C VAL A 286 2.88 -4.65 20.69
N ALA A 287 3.61 -4.00 19.79
CA ALA A 287 3.36 -2.62 19.38
C ALA A 287 3.89 -2.36 17.97
N ILE A 288 3.44 -1.27 17.36
CA ILE A 288 3.93 -0.81 16.05
C ILE A 288 4.29 0.68 16.16
N VAL A 289 5.48 1.03 15.65
CA VAL A 289 5.95 2.41 15.56
C VAL A 289 6.38 2.67 14.11
N THR A 290 5.88 3.76 13.49
CA THR A 290 6.33 4.15 12.15
C THR A 290 6.78 5.60 12.04
N ASP A 291 7.72 5.86 11.13
CA ASP A 291 8.16 7.24 10.84
C ASP A 291 7.13 8.00 10.04
N GLU A 292 6.47 7.33 9.10
CA GLU A 292 5.47 7.89 8.20
C GLU A 292 4.09 7.25 8.41
N GLY A 293 3.06 7.96 7.97
CA GLY A 293 1.68 7.49 7.98
C GLY A 293 0.71 8.48 8.61
N GLY A 294 -0.56 8.39 8.19
CA GLY A 294 -1.69 9.11 8.78
C GLY A 294 -2.74 8.15 9.34
N VAL A 295 -3.79 8.66 9.97
CA VAL A 295 -4.81 7.84 10.67
C VAL A 295 -5.52 6.79 9.81
N THR A 296 -5.39 6.87 8.49
CA THR A 296 -5.94 5.93 7.49
C THR A 296 -4.89 5.02 6.84
N CYS A 297 -3.63 5.07 7.28
CA CYS A 297 -2.58 4.24 6.71
C CYS A 297 -2.74 2.76 7.12
N HIS A 298 -2.02 1.88 6.43
CA HIS A 298 -2.08 0.45 6.66
C HIS A 298 -1.82 0.07 8.14
N ALA A 299 -0.76 0.63 8.73
CA ALA A 299 -0.43 0.42 10.15
C ALA A 299 -1.60 0.77 11.08
N ALA A 300 -2.28 1.89 10.82
CA ALA A 300 -3.38 2.39 11.64
C ALA A 300 -4.63 1.51 11.55
N ILE A 301 -4.96 1.03 10.36
CA ILE A 301 -6.12 0.16 10.15
C ILE A 301 -5.89 -1.20 10.82
N VAL A 302 -4.78 -1.87 10.50
CA VAL A 302 -4.51 -3.23 10.99
C VAL A 302 -4.28 -3.26 12.50
N SER A 303 -3.59 -2.26 13.06
CA SER A 303 -3.38 -2.20 14.51
C SER A 303 -4.68 -2.07 15.30
N ARG A 304 -5.67 -1.31 14.81
CA ARG A 304 -7.00 -1.21 15.44
C ARG A 304 -7.76 -2.53 15.36
N GLU A 305 -7.71 -3.20 14.22
CA GLU A 305 -8.37 -4.50 14.03
C GLU A 305 -7.80 -5.57 14.98
N LEU A 306 -6.49 -5.54 15.20
CA LEU A 306 -5.78 -6.49 16.06
C LEU A 306 -5.63 -6.02 17.51
N LYS A 307 -6.10 -4.82 17.84
CA LYS A 307 -5.97 -4.17 19.15
C LYS A 307 -4.51 -4.09 19.64
N ILE A 308 -3.59 -3.81 18.73
CA ILE A 308 -2.17 -3.62 19.02
C ILE A 308 -1.91 -2.11 19.18
N PRO A 309 -1.22 -1.65 20.24
CA PRO A 309 -0.78 -0.26 20.37
C PRO A 309 0.03 0.21 19.16
N CYS A 310 -0.30 1.38 18.61
CA CYS A 310 0.32 1.87 17.39
C CYS A 310 0.50 3.38 17.40
N ILE A 311 1.74 3.82 17.14
CA ILE A 311 2.12 5.21 16.97
C ILE A 311 2.71 5.38 15.57
N ILE A 312 2.19 6.32 14.80
CA ILE A 312 2.58 6.60 13.42
C ILE A 312 3.12 8.02 13.29
N GLY A 313 3.85 8.31 12.21
CA GLY A 313 4.27 9.68 11.93
C GLY A 313 5.32 10.22 12.92
N THR A 314 6.15 9.35 13.49
CA THR A 314 7.21 9.74 14.45
C THR A 314 8.39 10.44 13.79
N LYS A 315 8.55 10.29 12.47
CA LYS A 315 9.62 10.84 11.61
C LYS A 315 11.04 10.39 11.92
N ILE A 316 11.32 9.87 13.12
CA ILE A 316 12.69 9.67 13.62
C ILE A 316 12.93 8.29 14.24
N ALA A 317 11.90 7.44 14.37
CA ALA A 317 12.00 6.17 15.07
C ALA A 317 13.04 5.24 14.44
N THR A 318 13.07 5.07 13.12
CA THR A 318 14.06 4.18 12.47
C THR A 318 15.48 4.72 12.53
N HIS A 319 15.65 6.04 12.73
CA HIS A 319 16.95 6.68 12.86
C HIS A 319 17.47 6.64 14.31
N LEU A 320 16.57 6.74 15.30
CA LEU A 320 16.92 6.77 16.72
C LEU A 320 17.08 5.37 17.32
N LEU A 321 16.21 4.44 16.95
CA LEU A 321 16.17 3.10 17.51
C LEU A 321 17.04 2.14 16.69
N LYS A 322 17.55 1.10 17.35
CA LYS A 322 18.31 0.01 16.73
C LYS A 322 17.64 -1.32 17.01
N ASP A 323 17.87 -2.29 16.12
CA ASP A 323 17.48 -3.68 16.35
C ASP A 323 18.00 -4.14 17.74
N GLY A 324 17.09 -4.65 18.57
CA GLY A 324 17.42 -5.13 19.91
C GLY A 324 17.17 -4.15 21.05
N ASP A 325 16.97 -2.85 20.78
CA ASP A 325 16.62 -1.86 21.80
C ASP A 325 15.31 -2.23 22.53
N ILE A 326 15.21 -1.95 23.83
CA ILE A 326 13.96 -2.12 24.57
C ILE A 326 13.24 -0.78 24.63
N ILE A 327 11.97 -0.75 24.22
CA ILE A 327 11.16 0.47 24.23
C ILE A 327 9.84 0.27 24.96
N GLU A 328 9.31 1.36 25.49
CA GLU A 328 7.91 1.50 25.90
C GLU A 328 7.18 2.33 24.85
N VAL A 329 6.05 1.80 24.38
CA VAL A 329 5.11 2.49 23.49
C VAL A 329 3.88 2.82 24.32
N ASP A 330 3.66 4.10 24.61
CA ASP A 330 2.45 4.62 25.25
C ASP A 330 1.60 5.33 24.19
N ALA A 331 0.79 4.55 23.48
CA ALA A 331 -0.04 5.07 22.39
C ALA A 331 -1.21 5.93 22.90
N ASP A 332 -1.60 5.80 24.17
CA ASP A 332 -2.59 6.70 24.79
C ASP A 332 -2.09 8.14 24.84
N LYS A 333 -0.77 8.32 25.01
CA LYS A 333 -0.11 9.63 25.02
C LYS A 333 0.61 9.96 23.71
N GLY A 334 0.69 9.02 22.77
CA GLY A 334 1.47 9.18 21.53
C GLY A 334 2.98 9.29 21.78
N VAL A 335 3.50 8.62 22.81
CA VAL A 335 4.90 8.71 23.26
C VAL A 335 5.61 7.36 23.12
N VAL A 336 6.84 7.38 22.62
CA VAL A 336 7.77 6.24 22.62
C VAL A 336 8.98 6.59 23.48
N ARG A 337 9.37 5.67 24.37
CA ARG A 337 10.54 5.81 25.25
C ARG A 337 11.51 4.66 25.06
N LYS A 338 12.79 4.97 24.94
CA LYS A 338 13.85 3.97 25.04
C LYS A 338 14.14 3.67 26.51
N ILE A 339 14.02 2.41 26.89
CA ILE A 339 14.33 1.92 28.24
C ILE A 339 15.81 1.52 28.22
N LYS A 340 16.59 2.06 29.16
CA LYS A 340 18.00 1.71 29.34
C LYS A 340 18.15 0.35 30.00
#